data_AF-A0A1H6MB24-F1
#
_entry.id   AF-A0A1H6MB24-F1
#
_cell.length_a   1.000
_cell.length_b   1.000
_cell.length_c   1.000
_cell.angle_alpha   90.00
_cell.angle_beta   90.00
_cell.angle_gamma   90.00
#
_symmetry.space_group_name_H-M   'P 1'
#
loop_
_entity.id
_entity.type
_entity.pdbx_description
1 polymer ?
#
loop_
_entity_poly.entity_id
_entity_poly.type
_entity_poly.pdbx_seq_one_letter_code
_entity_poly.pdbx_strand_id
1 'polypeptide(L)'
;MVDYKVFDDNLFLLEKIFGKEEVLQKLERLKFIYKNTEESWFKNLEHFQDSEVKYILICEAPPYSESEIPVYFYNEINRKFNTTIWNTFFDSAKPALENEYYKKLAEKGFLLIDNLPYSMNFEKHRKKQAYKSLMKGCLEWILNKLNNKNLKFSEDLKIVFGFKINGEIFIEVTNGILQLNNGRILNFDKNNIAYDGSGIPNTNALISKFFDKKSIYRYYNYEEENPFINEEDFQLNFSNPKS
;
A
#
# COMPACT_ATOMS: atom_id res chain seq x y z
N MET A 1 11.95 13.30 -17.34
CA MET A 1 11.27 14.52 -16.85
C MET A 1 9.94 14.07 -16.28
N VAL A 2 9.62 14.44 -15.03
CA VAL A 2 8.34 14.05 -14.41
C VAL A 2 7.20 14.75 -15.15
N ASP A 3 6.18 14.00 -15.55
CA ASP A 3 4.99 14.53 -16.20
C ASP A 3 4.03 15.10 -15.14
N TYR A 4 3.74 16.39 -15.24
CA TYR A 4 2.83 17.10 -14.34
C TYR A 4 1.39 17.11 -14.83
N LYS A 5 1.07 16.49 -15.97
CA LYS A 5 -0.28 16.53 -16.54
C LYS A 5 -1.36 16.10 -15.55
N VAL A 6 -1.21 14.93 -14.89
CA VAL A 6 -2.18 14.49 -13.88
C VAL A 6 -2.31 15.48 -12.73
N PHE A 7 -1.19 16.10 -12.34
CA PHE A 7 -1.13 17.03 -11.23
C PHE A 7 -1.92 18.30 -11.56
N ASP A 8 -1.65 18.89 -12.73
CA ASP A 8 -2.25 20.15 -13.20
C ASP A 8 -3.72 19.95 -13.59
N ASP A 9 -4.05 18.85 -14.30
CA ASP A 9 -5.42 18.55 -14.75
C ASP A 9 -6.42 18.45 -13.59
N ASN A 10 -5.97 18.00 -12.41
CA ASN A 10 -6.83 17.82 -11.25
C ASN A 10 -6.62 18.85 -10.13
N LEU A 11 -5.83 19.90 -10.35
CA LEU A 11 -5.57 20.94 -9.34
C LEU A 11 -6.86 21.58 -8.80
N PHE A 12 -7.83 21.84 -9.67
CA PHE A 12 -9.12 22.43 -9.30
C PHE A 12 -9.94 21.54 -8.34
N LEU A 13 -9.75 20.22 -8.37
CA LEU A 13 -10.38 19.29 -7.42
C LEU A 13 -9.71 19.39 -6.06
N LEU A 14 -8.39 19.55 -6.04
CA LEU A 14 -7.64 19.80 -4.80
C LEU A 14 -8.10 21.12 -4.15
N GLU A 15 -8.28 22.18 -4.94
CA GLU A 15 -8.82 23.48 -4.47
C GLU A 15 -10.23 23.33 -3.88
N LYS A 16 -11.10 22.49 -4.46
CA LYS A 16 -12.43 22.19 -3.91
C LYS A 16 -12.36 21.41 -2.59
N ILE A 17 -11.30 20.64 -2.38
CA ILE A 17 -11.13 19.83 -1.16
C ILE A 17 -10.57 20.68 -0.02
N PHE A 18 -9.52 21.46 -0.26
CA PHE A 18 -8.77 22.17 0.79
C PHE A 18 -9.04 23.68 0.83
N GLY A 19 -9.62 24.23 -0.24
CA GLY A 19 -9.71 25.67 -0.44
C GLY A 19 -8.59 26.16 -1.35
N LYS A 20 -8.94 27.10 -2.24
CA LYS A 20 -8.01 27.63 -3.25
C LYS A 20 -6.78 28.28 -2.63
N GLU A 21 -6.97 29.05 -1.56
CA GLU A 21 -5.86 29.76 -0.89
C GLU A 21 -4.82 28.79 -0.32
N GLU A 22 -5.26 27.75 0.40
CA GLU A 22 -4.34 26.75 0.96
C GLU A 22 -3.57 26.02 -0.15
N VAL A 23 -4.25 25.63 -1.23
CA VAL A 23 -3.59 24.93 -2.34
C VAL A 23 -2.57 25.81 -3.03
N LEU A 24 -2.89 27.08 -3.29
CA LEU A 24 -1.96 28.01 -3.93
C LEU A 24 -0.73 28.29 -3.07
N GLN A 25 -0.90 28.42 -1.75
CA GLN A 25 0.22 28.60 -0.81
C GLN A 25 1.18 27.39 -0.82
N LYS A 26 0.65 26.19 -1.02
CA LYS A 26 1.43 24.93 -1.03
C LYS A 26 1.82 24.45 -2.43
N LEU A 27 1.42 25.13 -3.50
CA LEU A 27 1.48 24.59 -4.86
C LEU A 27 2.88 24.14 -5.28
N GLU A 28 3.86 25.03 -5.16
CA GLU A 28 5.27 24.72 -5.49
C GLU A 28 5.79 23.58 -4.63
N ARG A 29 5.38 23.54 -3.36
CA ARG A 29 5.79 22.50 -2.43
C ARG A 29 5.21 21.14 -2.80
N LEU A 30 3.94 21.08 -3.18
CA LEU A 30 3.27 19.87 -3.65
C LEU A 30 3.90 19.37 -4.96
N LYS A 31 4.24 20.27 -5.89
CA LYS A 31 4.96 19.91 -7.13
C LYS A 31 6.36 19.38 -6.86
N PHE A 32 7.07 19.95 -5.89
CA PHE A 32 8.37 19.46 -5.45
C PHE A 32 8.25 18.04 -4.86
N ILE A 33 7.29 17.81 -3.96
CA ILE A 33 7.09 16.51 -3.35
C ILE A 33 6.71 15.47 -4.41
N TYR A 34 5.74 15.76 -5.27
CA TYR A 34 5.33 14.87 -6.36
C TYR A 34 6.51 14.42 -7.21
N LYS A 35 7.37 15.36 -7.62
CA LYS A 35 8.57 15.04 -8.39
C LYS A 35 9.48 14.05 -7.67
N ASN A 36 9.82 14.33 -6.41
CA ASN A 36 10.75 13.51 -5.64
C ASN A 36 10.18 12.10 -5.37
N THR A 37 8.88 11.99 -5.08
CA THR A 37 8.24 10.71 -4.80
C THR A 37 8.11 9.87 -6.08
N GLU A 38 7.80 10.49 -7.21
CA GLU A 38 7.79 9.81 -8.51
C GLU A 38 9.18 9.33 -8.91
N GLU A 39 10.21 10.19 -8.82
CA GLU A 39 11.59 9.80 -9.14
C GLU A 39 12.07 8.62 -8.27
N SER A 40 11.72 8.63 -6.99
CA SER A 40 12.05 7.54 -6.05
C SER A 40 11.29 6.24 -6.38
N TRP A 41 10.00 6.35 -6.73
CA TRP A 41 9.20 5.19 -7.15
C TRP A 41 9.73 4.58 -8.45
N PHE A 42 10.08 5.40 -9.45
CA PHE A 42 10.68 4.92 -10.70
C PHE A 42 12.04 4.27 -10.49
N LYS A 43 12.89 4.85 -9.63
CA LYS A 43 14.18 4.27 -9.27
C LYS A 43 14.02 2.89 -8.62
N ASN A 44 13.02 2.71 -7.76
CA ASN A 44 12.74 1.41 -7.15
C ASN A 44 12.42 0.31 -8.18
N LEU A 45 11.89 0.67 -9.37
CA LEU A 45 11.62 -0.32 -10.43
C LEU A 45 12.90 -1.00 -10.96
N GLU A 46 14.08 -0.41 -10.75
CA GLU A 46 15.36 -1.02 -11.12
C GLU A 46 15.61 -2.33 -10.37
N HIS A 47 14.97 -2.54 -9.21
CA HIS A 47 15.08 -3.78 -8.43
C HIS A 47 14.22 -4.93 -8.96
N PHE A 48 13.34 -4.69 -9.95
CA PHE A 48 12.41 -5.69 -10.48
C PHE A 48 12.88 -6.40 -11.76
N GLN A 49 14.11 -6.17 -12.24
CA GLN A 49 14.59 -6.70 -13.54
C GLN A 49 14.35 -8.21 -13.72
N ASP A 50 14.60 -8.98 -12.66
CA ASP A 50 14.48 -10.45 -12.64
C ASP A 50 13.36 -10.94 -11.71
N SER A 51 12.46 -10.06 -11.27
CA SER A 51 11.41 -10.38 -10.30
C SER A 51 10.02 -9.99 -10.82
N GLU A 52 9.04 -10.78 -10.44
CA GLU A 52 7.64 -10.48 -10.70
C GLU A 52 7.01 -9.83 -9.48
N VAL A 53 6.14 -8.85 -9.70
CA VAL A 53 5.26 -8.31 -8.67
C VAL A 53 4.25 -9.39 -8.29
N LYS A 54 4.24 -9.74 -7.00
CA LYS A 54 3.34 -10.71 -6.36
C LYS A 54 2.38 -10.04 -5.37
N TYR A 55 2.81 -8.92 -4.78
CA TYR A 55 2.06 -8.23 -3.74
C TYR A 55 2.04 -6.72 -4.06
N ILE A 56 0.84 -6.15 -4.21
CA ILE A 56 0.66 -4.71 -4.36
C ILE A 56 -0.01 -4.16 -3.10
N LEU A 57 0.62 -3.17 -2.47
CA LEU A 57 0.00 -2.34 -1.46
C LEU A 57 -0.38 -0.98 -2.07
N ILE A 58 -1.67 -0.69 -2.13
CA ILE A 58 -2.21 0.59 -2.57
C ILE A 58 -2.43 1.49 -1.35
N CYS A 59 -1.75 2.63 -1.34
CA CYS A 59 -1.84 3.69 -0.33
C CYS A 59 -2.54 4.93 -0.90
N GLU A 60 -2.86 5.88 -0.02
CA GLU A 60 -3.59 7.09 -0.41
C GLU A 60 -2.71 8.09 -1.16
N ALA A 61 -1.66 8.59 -0.50
CA ALA A 61 -0.85 9.68 -1.01
C ALA A 61 0.53 9.67 -0.35
N PRO A 62 1.56 10.23 -1.00
CA PRO A 62 2.85 10.45 -0.37
C PRO A 62 2.74 11.40 0.83
N PRO A 63 3.62 11.28 1.84
CA PRO A 63 3.58 12.13 3.02
C PRO A 63 3.98 13.57 2.69
N TYR A 64 3.34 14.53 3.36
CA TYR A 64 3.69 15.93 3.26
C TYR A 64 4.86 16.28 4.19
N SER A 65 5.71 17.21 3.74
CA SER A 65 6.76 17.85 4.53
C SER A 65 6.73 19.34 4.21
N GLU A 66 6.92 20.22 5.19
CA GLU A 66 6.89 21.67 4.96
C GLU A 66 8.14 22.18 4.21
N SER A 67 9.33 21.69 4.58
CA SER A 67 10.61 22.23 4.08
C SER A 67 11.58 21.17 3.55
N GLU A 68 11.61 19.96 4.12
CA GLU A 68 12.62 18.92 3.82
C GLU A 68 12.17 17.92 2.74
N ILE A 69 13.06 17.09 2.19
CA ILE A 69 12.60 16.00 1.31
C ILE A 69 11.60 15.14 2.12
N PRO A 70 10.41 14.83 1.57
CA PRO A 70 9.43 14.02 2.29
C PRO A 70 10.02 12.64 2.58
N VAL A 71 9.87 12.15 3.80
CA VAL A 71 10.25 10.78 4.18
C VAL A 71 9.26 9.79 3.55
N TYR A 72 9.48 9.48 2.29
CA TYR A 72 8.67 8.62 1.45
C TYR A 72 9.17 7.18 1.53
N PHE A 73 8.27 6.22 1.30
CA PHE A 73 8.59 4.80 1.44
C PHE A 73 9.79 4.35 0.61
N TYR A 74 10.04 4.97 -0.55
CA TYR A 74 11.11 4.58 -1.48
C TYR A 74 12.34 5.51 -1.50
N ASN A 75 12.40 6.53 -0.64
CA ASN A 75 13.56 7.42 -0.57
C ASN A 75 14.24 7.44 0.80
N GLU A 76 13.58 6.91 1.83
CA GLU A 76 14.16 6.80 3.17
C GLU A 76 13.51 5.66 3.93
N ILE A 77 14.31 4.86 4.64
CA ILE A 77 13.75 3.84 5.54
C ILE A 77 13.16 4.50 6.79
N ASN A 78 11.86 4.75 6.80
CA ASN A 78 11.15 5.17 8.00
C ASN A 78 11.00 3.99 8.98
N ARG A 79 11.16 4.23 10.28
CA ARG A 79 11.24 3.11 11.24
C ARG A 79 9.93 2.33 11.40
N LYS A 80 8.77 2.99 11.42
CA LYS A 80 7.51 2.31 11.76
C LYS A 80 6.90 1.57 10.56
N PHE A 81 6.71 2.24 9.44
CA PHE A 81 6.02 1.67 8.29
C PHE A 81 6.91 0.69 7.54
N ASN A 82 8.20 0.99 7.30
CA ASN A 82 9.10 0.02 6.70
C ASN A 82 9.29 -1.23 7.58
N THR A 83 9.33 -1.11 8.90
CA THR A 83 9.36 -2.30 9.78
C THR A 83 8.07 -3.11 9.69
N THR A 84 6.92 -2.44 9.58
CA THR A 84 5.63 -3.12 9.39
C THR A 84 5.61 -3.93 8.10
N ILE A 85 6.05 -3.33 6.99
CA ILE A 85 6.18 -4.02 5.69
C ILE A 85 7.21 -5.15 5.79
N TRP A 86 8.38 -4.90 6.37
CA TRP A 86 9.44 -5.89 6.50
C TRP A 86 8.96 -7.15 7.23
N ASN A 87 8.37 -6.97 8.41
CA ASN A 87 7.88 -8.06 9.26
C ASN A 87 6.69 -8.79 8.63
N THR A 88 6.09 -8.26 7.56
CA THR A 88 5.06 -8.97 6.79
C THR A 88 5.67 -10.10 5.96
N PHE A 89 6.92 -9.97 5.51
CA PHE A 89 7.56 -10.91 4.58
C PHE A 89 8.76 -11.67 5.14
N PHE A 90 9.33 -11.20 6.25
CA PHE A 90 10.59 -11.71 6.79
C PHE A 90 10.56 -11.78 8.33
N ASP A 91 11.12 -12.86 8.87
CA ASP A 91 11.36 -13.02 10.31
C ASP A 91 12.74 -12.47 10.75
N SER A 92 13.57 -12.06 9.80
CA SER A 92 14.92 -11.53 10.07
C SER A 92 14.89 -10.05 10.44
N ALA A 93 15.98 -9.55 11.03
CA ALA A 93 16.17 -8.11 11.21
C ALA A 93 16.11 -7.36 9.87
N LYS A 94 15.49 -6.18 9.91
CA LYS A 94 15.43 -5.25 8.78
C LYS A 94 16.83 -4.73 8.44
N PRO A 95 17.26 -4.75 7.16
CA PRO A 95 18.52 -4.15 6.73
C PRO A 95 18.63 -2.68 7.14
N ALA A 96 19.85 -2.25 7.42
CA ALA A 96 20.16 -0.85 7.68
C ALA A 96 20.31 -0.03 6.37
N LEU A 97 20.76 -0.68 5.29
CA LEU A 97 20.96 -0.04 3.99
C LEU A 97 19.68 -0.08 3.15
N GLU A 98 19.29 1.07 2.61
CA GLU A 98 18.09 1.27 1.78
C GLU A 98 18.07 0.38 0.54
N ASN A 99 19.18 0.36 -0.19
CA ASN A 99 19.30 -0.45 -1.41
C ASN A 99 19.10 -1.94 -1.13
N GLU A 100 19.64 -2.46 -0.02
CA GLU A 100 19.42 -3.85 0.36
C GLU A 100 17.97 -4.12 0.76
N TYR A 101 17.37 -3.20 1.54
CA TYR A 101 15.99 -3.27 1.98
C TYR A 101 15.01 -3.34 0.79
N TYR A 102 15.09 -2.40 -0.16
CA TYR A 102 14.20 -2.36 -1.31
C TYR A 102 14.47 -3.50 -2.29
N LYS A 103 15.73 -3.89 -2.49
CA LYS A 103 16.07 -5.05 -3.31
C LYS A 103 15.43 -6.33 -2.77
N LYS A 104 15.54 -6.60 -1.46
CA LYS A 104 14.93 -7.80 -0.86
C LYS A 104 13.41 -7.78 -0.95
N LEU A 105 12.76 -6.62 -0.80
CA LEU A 105 11.32 -6.49 -1.01
C LEU A 105 10.92 -6.75 -2.48
N ALA A 106 11.68 -6.24 -3.44
CA ALA A 106 11.45 -6.49 -4.86
C ALA A 106 11.65 -7.97 -5.22
N GLU A 107 12.66 -8.63 -4.66
CA GLU A 107 12.88 -10.09 -4.79
C GLU A 107 11.71 -10.90 -4.21
N LYS A 108 11.01 -10.39 -3.17
CA LYS A 108 9.75 -10.97 -2.68
C LYS A 108 8.54 -10.61 -3.54
N GLY A 109 8.69 -9.71 -4.50
CA GLY A 109 7.62 -9.24 -5.38
C GLY A 109 6.72 -8.18 -4.73
N PHE A 110 7.18 -7.45 -3.72
CA PHE A 110 6.40 -6.40 -3.06
C PHE A 110 6.53 -5.04 -3.74
N LEU A 111 5.40 -4.47 -4.15
CA LEU A 111 5.29 -3.13 -4.73
C LEU A 111 4.27 -2.29 -3.93
N LEU A 112 4.66 -1.08 -3.57
CA LEU A 112 3.77 -0.06 -3.03
C LEU A 112 3.45 0.97 -4.13
N ILE A 113 2.20 1.41 -4.18
CA ILE A 113 1.76 2.49 -5.06
C ILE A 113 0.78 3.39 -4.32
N ASP A 114 0.93 4.70 -4.49
CA ASP A 114 -0.06 5.67 -4.03
C ASP A 114 -1.12 5.91 -5.12
N ASN A 115 -2.38 6.09 -4.73
CA ASN A 115 -3.46 6.38 -5.67
C ASN A 115 -3.71 7.88 -5.91
N LEU A 116 -3.01 8.76 -5.20
CA LEU A 116 -3.01 10.20 -5.43
C LEU A 116 -1.57 10.76 -5.50
N PRO A 117 -1.26 11.67 -6.43
CA PRO A 117 0.06 12.32 -6.53
C PRO A 117 0.23 13.51 -5.56
N TYR A 118 -0.76 13.80 -4.72
CA TYR A 118 -0.83 15.03 -3.92
C TYR A 118 -0.55 14.76 -2.45
N SER A 119 0.56 15.29 -1.92
CA SER A 119 0.86 15.19 -0.49
C SER A 119 0.04 16.16 0.35
N MET A 120 -1.21 15.80 0.62
CA MET A 120 -2.11 16.55 1.51
C MET A 120 -2.72 15.62 2.56
N ASN A 121 -3.10 16.17 3.72
CA ASN A 121 -3.80 15.37 4.72
C ASN A 121 -5.28 15.23 4.35
N PHE A 122 -5.64 14.12 3.74
CA PHE A 122 -7.01 13.86 3.29
C PHE A 122 -7.95 13.33 4.38
N GLU A 123 -7.49 13.08 5.61
CA GLU A 123 -8.23 12.31 6.61
C GLU A 123 -9.66 12.79 6.83
N LYS A 124 -9.84 14.11 6.95
CA LYS A 124 -11.14 14.77 7.19
C LYS A 124 -11.91 15.06 5.88
N HIS A 125 -11.32 14.74 4.74
CA HIS A 125 -11.81 15.15 3.42
C HIS A 125 -12.25 13.99 2.52
N ARG A 126 -11.93 12.74 2.89
CA ARG A 126 -12.26 11.55 2.08
C ARG A 126 -13.74 11.43 1.73
N LYS A 127 -14.64 11.96 2.57
CA LYS A 127 -16.10 11.95 2.32
C LYS A 127 -16.59 13.00 1.31
N LYS A 128 -15.74 13.94 0.89
CA LYS A 128 -16.14 14.99 -0.07
C LYS A 128 -16.28 14.37 -1.47
N GLN A 129 -17.32 14.75 -2.22
CA GLN A 129 -17.48 14.33 -3.62
C GLN A 129 -16.28 14.71 -4.48
N ALA A 130 -15.66 15.87 -4.21
CA ALA A 130 -14.44 16.29 -4.90
C ALA A 130 -13.26 15.32 -4.71
N TYR A 131 -13.16 14.63 -3.56
CA TYR A 131 -12.13 13.62 -3.32
C TYR A 131 -12.37 12.37 -4.18
N LYS A 132 -13.62 11.91 -4.30
CA LYS A 132 -13.98 10.81 -5.20
C LYS A 132 -13.67 11.16 -6.65
N SER A 133 -14.01 12.39 -7.08
CA SER A 133 -13.66 12.88 -8.42
C SER A 133 -12.14 12.98 -8.63
N LEU A 134 -11.38 13.39 -7.61
CA LEU A 134 -9.92 13.48 -7.66
C LEU A 134 -9.32 12.10 -7.93
N MET A 135 -9.76 11.10 -7.18
CA MET A 135 -9.32 9.71 -7.36
C MET A 135 -9.64 9.18 -8.75
N LYS A 136 -10.84 9.48 -9.28
CA LYS A 136 -11.22 9.13 -10.66
C LYS A 136 -10.30 9.81 -11.68
N GLY A 137 -9.99 11.08 -11.48
CA GLY A 137 -9.09 11.84 -12.35
C GLY A 137 -7.63 11.38 -12.32
N CYS A 138 -7.23 10.61 -11.31
CA CYS A 138 -5.89 10.05 -11.18
C CYS A 138 -5.77 8.61 -11.72
N LEU A 139 -6.86 7.96 -12.15
CA LEU A 139 -6.83 6.55 -12.58
C LEU A 139 -5.89 6.29 -13.75
N GLU A 140 -5.87 7.19 -14.74
CA GLU A 140 -4.97 7.05 -15.90
C GLU A 140 -3.50 7.06 -15.47
N TRP A 141 -3.13 7.92 -14.52
CA TRP A 141 -1.79 7.96 -13.97
C TRP A 141 -1.41 6.67 -13.23
N ILE A 142 -2.32 6.11 -12.42
CA ILE A 142 -2.10 4.80 -11.77
C ILE A 142 -1.94 3.70 -12.82
N LEU A 143 -2.80 3.67 -13.83
CA LEU A 143 -2.72 2.70 -14.92
C LEU A 143 -1.39 2.83 -15.68
N ASN A 144 -0.90 4.04 -15.94
CA ASN A 144 0.39 4.25 -16.57
C ASN A 144 1.55 3.71 -15.71
N LYS A 145 1.47 3.85 -14.38
CA LYS A 145 2.44 3.26 -13.45
C LYS A 145 2.38 1.74 -13.46
N LEU A 146 1.19 1.15 -13.39
CA LEU A 146 1.03 -0.32 -13.42
C LEU A 146 1.37 -0.93 -14.78
N ASN A 147 1.21 -0.19 -15.88
CA ASN A 147 1.61 -0.62 -17.22
C ASN A 147 3.09 -0.36 -17.54
N ASN A 148 3.90 0.02 -16.56
CA ASN A 148 5.33 0.25 -16.79
C ASN A 148 6.01 -1.03 -17.29
N LYS A 149 6.78 -0.92 -18.37
CA LYS A 149 7.47 -2.05 -19.03
C LYS A 149 8.45 -2.82 -18.13
N ASN A 150 8.92 -2.21 -17.04
CA ASN A 150 9.83 -2.84 -16.08
C ASN A 150 9.07 -3.73 -15.08
N LEU A 151 7.74 -3.69 -15.07
CA LEU A 151 6.92 -4.51 -14.21
C LEU A 151 6.43 -5.75 -14.96
N LYS A 152 6.68 -6.91 -14.36
CA LYS A 152 6.02 -8.18 -14.69
C LYS A 152 5.18 -8.57 -13.50
N PHE A 153 4.00 -9.12 -13.71
CA PHE A 153 3.08 -9.47 -12.63
C PHE A 153 2.86 -10.98 -12.60
N SER A 154 3.00 -11.58 -11.42
CA SER A 154 2.76 -12.99 -11.19
C SER A 154 1.28 -13.34 -11.42
N GLU A 155 0.95 -14.57 -11.81
CA GLU A 155 -0.45 -14.99 -12.04
C GLU A 155 -1.31 -14.91 -10.77
N ASP A 156 -0.71 -15.18 -9.61
CA ASP A 156 -1.30 -15.21 -8.27
C ASP A 156 -1.19 -13.88 -7.49
N LEU A 157 -1.02 -12.76 -8.21
CA LEU A 157 -0.92 -11.41 -7.65
C LEU A 157 -1.98 -11.11 -6.58
N LYS A 158 -1.54 -10.59 -5.44
CA LYS A 158 -2.40 -10.12 -4.34
C LYS A 158 -2.38 -8.60 -4.26
N ILE A 159 -3.55 -7.99 -4.17
CA ILE A 159 -3.72 -6.53 -4.04
C ILE A 159 -4.31 -6.23 -2.67
N VAL A 160 -3.74 -5.25 -1.98
CA VAL A 160 -4.16 -4.85 -0.63
C VAL A 160 -4.24 -3.33 -0.54
N PHE A 161 -5.22 -2.80 0.19
CA PHE A 161 -5.35 -1.37 0.48
C PHE A 161 -4.93 -1.07 1.91
N GLY A 162 -4.06 -0.07 2.10
CA GLY A 162 -3.58 0.32 3.43
C GLY A 162 -4.55 1.17 4.24
N PHE A 163 -5.46 1.89 3.59
CA PHE A 163 -6.34 2.84 4.25
C PHE A 163 -7.80 2.52 3.96
N LYS A 164 -8.63 2.32 5.00
CA LYS A 164 -10.01 1.85 4.85
C LYS A 164 -10.86 2.72 3.91
N ILE A 165 -11.06 3.99 4.28
CA ILE A 165 -11.97 4.87 3.52
C ILE A 165 -11.42 5.15 2.11
N ASN A 166 -10.10 5.31 1.97
CA ASN A 166 -9.46 5.47 0.66
C ASN A 166 -9.66 4.23 -0.21
N GLY A 167 -9.44 3.02 0.32
CA GLY A 167 -9.65 1.76 -0.38
C GLY A 167 -11.11 1.54 -0.77
N GLU A 168 -12.06 1.84 0.12
CA GLU A 168 -13.50 1.78 -0.19
C GLU A 168 -13.88 2.70 -1.36
N ILE A 169 -13.36 3.92 -1.38
CA ILE A 169 -13.62 4.88 -2.47
C ILE A 169 -12.92 4.43 -3.75
N PHE A 170 -11.72 3.87 -3.66
CA PHE A 170 -11.00 3.34 -4.83
C PHE A 170 -11.76 2.19 -5.48
N ILE A 171 -12.25 1.24 -4.68
CA ILE A 171 -13.12 0.14 -5.12
C ILE A 171 -14.37 0.70 -5.79
N GLU A 172 -15.02 1.69 -5.18
CA GLU A 172 -16.22 2.31 -5.75
C GLU A 172 -15.95 3.02 -7.08
N VAL A 173 -14.84 3.76 -7.19
CA VAL A 173 -14.47 4.51 -8.41
C VAL A 173 -14.11 3.58 -9.57
N THR A 174 -13.54 2.42 -9.28
CA THR A 174 -13.10 1.41 -10.26
C THR A 174 -14.11 0.28 -10.47
N ASN A 175 -15.21 0.28 -9.72
CA ASN A 175 -16.13 -0.87 -9.60
C ASN A 175 -15.40 -2.19 -9.26
N GLY A 176 -14.30 -2.09 -8.49
CA GLY A 176 -13.48 -3.24 -8.08
C GLY A 176 -12.61 -3.84 -9.20
N ILE A 177 -12.48 -3.15 -10.34
CA ILE A 177 -11.81 -3.67 -11.53
C ILE A 177 -10.83 -2.64 -12.09
N LEU A 178 -9.58 -3.04 -12.32
CA LEU A 178 -8.63 -2.31 -13.16
C LEU A 178 -8.13 -3.20 -14.29
N GLN A 179 -8.25 -2.72 -15.53
CA GLN A 179 -7.73 -3.40 -16.71
C GLN A 179 -6.39 -2.78 -17.13
N LEU A 180 -5.35 -3.61 -17.21
CA LEU A 180 -4.04 -3.23 -17.73
C LEU A 180 -4.03 -3.30 -19.27
N ASN A 181 -3.07 -2.62 -19.90
CA ASN A 181 -2.96 -2.50 -21.36
C ASN A 181 -2.69 -3.84 -22.05
N ASN A 182 -2.11 -4.80 -21.33
CA ASN A 182 -1.89 -6.16 -21.81
C ASN A 182 -3.15 -7.06 -21.69
N GLY A 183 -4.30 -6.49 -21.32
CA GLY A 183 -5.56 -7.21 -21.15
C GLY A 183 -5.72 -7.89 -19.79
N ARG A 184 -4.70 -7.84 -18.91
CA ARG A 184 -4.81 -8.37 -17.55
C ARG A 184 -5.83 -7.59 -16.75
N ILE A 185 -6.70 -8.30 -16.05
CA ILE A 185 -7.72 -7.72 -15.16
C ILE A 185 -7.29 -7.92 -13.71
N LEU A 186 -7.25 -6.82 -12.97
CA LEU A 186 -7.02 -6.78 -11.54
C LEU A 186 -8.37 -6.63 -10.84
N ASN A 187 -8.76 -7.63 -10.05
CA ASN A 187 -10.00 -7.63 -9.30
C ASN A 187 -9.71 -7.43 -7.81
N PHE A 188 -10.54 -6.63 -7.15
CA PHE A 188 -10.42 -6.38 -5.72
C PHE A 188 -11.75 -5.89 -5.15
N ASP A 189 -11.99 -6.20 -3.88
CA ASP A 189 -13.18 -5.82 -3.13
C ASP A 189 -12.80 -5.36 -1.71
N LYS A 190 -13.81 -5.20 -0.84
CA LYS A 190 -13.59 -4.75 0.55
C LYS A 190 -12.76 -5.74 1.37
N ASN A 191 -12.67 -7.01 0.99
CA ASN A 191 -11.84 -8.00 1.64
C ASN A 191 -10.34 -7.73 1.41
N ASN A 192 -9.97 -6.94 0.41
CA ASN A 192 -8.58 -6.52 0.16
C ASN A 192 -8.10 -5.38 1.09
N ILE A 193 -8.95 -4.85 1.97
CA ILE A 193 -8.58 -3.72 2.85
C ILE A 193 -7.90 -4.25 4.13
N ALA A 194 -6.64 -3.88 4.34
CA ALA A 194 -5.88 -4.18 5.56
C ALA A 194 -6.07 -3.07 6.61
N TYR A 195 -7.17 -3.13 7.36
CA TYR A 195 -7.51 -2.15 8.38
C TYR A 195 -7.69 -2.80 9.75
N ASP A 196 -7.09 -2.22 10.78
CA ASP A 196 -7.10 -2.72 12.16
C ASP A 196 -7.72 -1.74 13.18
N GLY A 197 -8.34 -0.64 12.71
CA GLY A 197 -8.84 0.43 13.59
C GLY A 197 -7.92 1.64 13.69
N SER A 198 -6.61 1.49 13.51
CA SER A 198 -5.60 2.54 13.76
C SER A 198 -5.42 3.55 12.62
N GLY A 199 -6.00 3.26 11.45
CA GLY A 199 -5.92 4.12 10.27
C GLY A 199 -4.70 3.89 9.36
N ILE A 200 -3.78 2.99 9.71
CA ILE A 200 -2.63 2.52 8.92
C ILE A 200 -2.60 0.99 9.04
N PRO A 201 -2.14 0.21 8.04
CA PRO A 201 -2.09 -1.24 8.20
C PRO A 201 -1.00 -1.62 9.20
N ASN A 202 -1.24 -2.67 9.98
CA ASN A 202 -0.22 -3.33 10.79
C ASN A 202 0.23 -4.66 10.14
N THR A 203 1.29 -5.26 10.68
CA THR A 203 1.89 -6.49 10.10
C THR A 203 0.87 -7.63 10.03
N ASN A 204 0.10 -7.88 11.09
CA ASN A 204 -0.89 -8.96 11.11
C ASN A 204 -2.02 -8.74 10.10
N ALA A 205 -2.47 -7.49 9.96
CA ALA A 205 -3.48 -7.11 8.97
C ALA A 205 -2.95 -7.38 7.56
N LEU A 206 -1.71 -6.98 7.23
CA LEU A 206 -1.11 -7.26 5.92
C LEU A 206 -0.93 -8.76 5.68
N ILE A 207 -0.41 -9.50 6.67
CA ILE A 207 -0.25 -10.96 6.57
C ILE A 207 -1.59 -11.62 6.23
N SER A 208 -2.67 -11.25 6.94
CA SER A 208 -4.00 -11.82 6.71
C SER A 208 -4.59 -11.55 5.33
N LYS A 209 -4.04 -10.57 4.58
CA LYS A 209 -4.52 -10.18 3.25
C LYS A 209 -3.60 -10.67 2.13
N PHE A 210 -2.29 -10.68 2.35
CA PHE A 210 -1.33 -11.17 1.36
C PHE A 210 -1.21 -12.69 1.36
N PHE A 211 -1.39 -13.33 2.51
CA PHE A 211 -1.23 -14.77 2.64
C PHE A 211 -2.56 -15.43 2.98
N ASP A 212 -2.84 -16.54 2.31
CA ASP A 212 -3.99 -17.36 2.65
C ASP A 212 -3.75 -18.01 4.02
N LYS A 213 -4.80 -18.28 4.82
CA LYS A 213 -4.64 -18.84 6.19
C LYS A 213 -3.79 -20.12 6.24
N LYS A 214 -3.72 -20.89 5.14
CA LYS A 214 -2.89 -22.09 5.03
C LYS A 214 -1.38 -21.83 4.88
N SER A 215 -0.96 -20.61 4.57
CA SER A 215 0.47 -20.25 4.44
C SER A 215 1.11 -19.73 5.74
N ILE A 216 0.34 -19.66 6.84
CA ILE A 216 0.80 -19.15 8.14
C ILE A 216 1.21 -20.29 9.10
N TYR A 217 1.11 -21.56 8.68
CA TYR A 217 1.61 -22.67 9.49
C TYR A 217 3.11 -22.51 9.69
N ARG A 218 3.50 -22.28 10.94
CA ARG A 218 4.89 -22.25 11.37
C ARG A 218 5.34 -23.69 11.48
N TYR A 219 6.24 -24.11 10.60
CA TYR A 219 6.91 -25.40 10.76
C TYR A 219 8.04 -25.23 11.78
N TYR A 220 7.80 -25.66 13.01
CA TYR A 220 8.86 -25.99 13.97
C TYR A 220 8.87 -27.51 14.13
N ASN A 221 10.00 -28.16 13.85
CA ASN A 221 10.15 -29.62 13.92
C ASN A 221 9.17 -30.47 13.09
N TYR A 222 8.74 -30.00 11.91
CA TYR A 222 7.84 -30.75 11.00
C TYR A 222 6.43 -31.06 11.55
N GLU A 223 6.02 -30.42 12.65
CA GLU A 223 4.65 -30.54 13.17
C GLU A 223 3.85 -29.25 12.94
N GLU A 224 2.57 -29.43 12.57
CA GLU A 224 1.66 -28.36 12.16
C GLU A 224 0.98 -27.77 13.41
N GLU A 225 1.53 -26.69 13.98
CA GLU A 225 0.85 -25.97 15.08
C GLU A 225 -0.05 -24.84 14.56
N ASN A 226 -1.30 -24.84 15.02
CA ASN A 226 -2.28 -23.79 14.79
C ASN A 226 -2.08 -22.67 15.83
N PRO A 227 -1.61 -21.46 15.45
CA PRO A 227 -1.36 -20.37 16.41
C PRO A 227 -2.63 -19.70 16.95
N PHE A 228 -3.83 -20.22 16.60
CA PHE A 228 -5.12 -19.71 17.06
C PHE A 228 -5.77 -20.58 18.16
N ILE A 229 -5.07 -21.56 18.73
CA ILE A 229 -5.54 -22.23 19.94
C ILE A 229 -5.23 -21.33 21.13
N ASN A 230 -6.27 -20.70 21.69
CA ASN A 230 -6.16 -20.06 23.00
C ASN A 230 -5.93 -21.17 24.05
N GLU A 231 -4.96 -20.97 24.95
CA GLU A 231 -4.72 -21.88 26.09
C GLU A 231 -5.94 -22.05 27.02
N GLU A 232 -6.99 -21.24 26.86
CA GLU A 232 -8.26 -21.34 27.59
C GLU A 232 -9.21 -22.44 27.08
N ASP A 233 -8.96 -23.06 25.91
CA ASP A 233 -9.78 -24.18 25.40
C ASP A 233 -9.45 -25.54 26.05
N PHE A 234 -8.46 -25.60 26.95
CA PHE A 234 -8.31 -26.74 27.87
C PHE A 234 -9.25 -26.58 29.07
N GLN A 235 -10.56 -26.72 28.85
CA GLN A 235 -11.45 -27.13 29.93
C GLN A 235 -11.09 -28.55 30.36
N LEU A 236 -10.26 -28.64 31.40
CA LEU A 236 -10.05 -29.85 32.19
C LEU A 236 -11.40 -30.29 32.79
N ASN A 237 -12.11 -31.16 32.07
CA ASN A 237 -13.19 -31.95 32.62
C ASN A 237 -12.59 -32.98 33.59
N PHE A 238 -12.43 -32.59 34.86
CA PHE A 238 -12.33 -33.58 35.93
C PHE A 238 -13.72 -34.13 36.21
N SER A 239 -14.06 -35.19 35.49
CA SER A 239 -15.12 -36.10 35.89
C SER A 239 -14.78 -36.69 37.27
N ASN A 240 -15.56 -36.30 38.28
CA ASN A 240 -15.59 -36.92 39.61
C ASN A 240 -15.75 -38.45 39.50
N PRO A 241 -14.80 -39.27 39.99
CA PRO A 241 -15.08 -40.67 40.24
C PRO A 241 -15.73 -40.81 41.61
N LYS A 242 -16.94 -41.37 41.63
CA LYS A 242 -17.59 -41.91 42.82
C LYS A 242 -16.70 -43.00 43.46
N SER A 243 -16.40 -42.83 44.74
CA SER A 243 -16.50 -43.86 45.81
C SER A 243 -16.25 -43.22 47.16
#